data_AF-A0A2P7QGU9-F1
#
_entry.id   AF-A0A2P7QGU9-F1
#
_cell.length_a   1.000
_cell.length_b   1.000
_cell.length_c   1.000
_cell.angle_alpha   90.00
_cell.angle_beta   90.00
_cell.angle_gamma   90.00
#
_symmetry.space_group_name_H-M   'P 1'
#
loop_
_entity.id
_entity.type
_entity.pdbx_description
1 polymer ?
#
loop_
_entity_poly.entity_id
_entity_poly.type
_entity_poly.pdbx_seq_one_letter_code
_entity_poly.pdbx_strand_id
1 'polypeptide(L)'
;MTTAVADLTGRRAPLGLGVLALILAAALALLQLTGARQTLLFLVGAALGLTLYHAAFGFTSAWRVFVAERRGRGLRAQMFLLAFAVLLFFPAMSSGELFGQPVNGFVSPVGISVLAGAFIFGIGMQLGGGCASGTLFTVGGGNARMLVTLVFFCLGSLIATHHVDWWFALPSLAPVSVVQSLGLWPALLVNLAVFALIAWFTLVLEKRRHGSLEAEPASTRRGAERGLMLGYGARLAYGCNIGAYFSGIASGSLHGWVWLAAAFTGNILGVRLRGWFFPGERPKAALNGC
;
A
#
# COMPACT_ATOMS: atom_id res chain seq x y z
N MET A 1 12.92 45.59 -7.26
CA MET A 1 12.88 44.34 -6.47
C MET A 1 11.76 43.46 -7.02
N THR A 2 11.89 42.96 -8.27
CA THR A 2 10.82 42.20 -8.96
C THR A 2 11.38 41.51 -10.23
N THR A 3 12.23 40.49 -10.09
CA THR A 3 12.62 39.61 -11.21
C THR A 3 13.16 38.26 -10.69
N ALA A 4 12.30 37.38 -10.16
CA ALA A 4 12.73 36.02 -9.78
C ALA A 4 11.59 34.98 -9.69
N VAL A 5 10.56 35.04 -10.55
CA VAL A 5 9.47 34.02 -10.53
C VAL A 5 9.21 33.37 -11.90
N ALA A 6 9.91 33.77 -12.97
CA ALA A 6 9.58 33.33 -14.33
C ALA A 6 10.33 32.09 -14.87
N ASP A 7 11.30 31.49 -14.15
CA ASP A 7 12.19 30.46 -14.73
C ASP A 7 12.10 29.05 -14.09
N LEU A 8 11.00 28.73 -13.40
CA LEU A 8 10.82 27.38 -12.82
C LEU A 8 9.91 26.45 -13.64
N THR A 9 9.20 26.98 -14.64
CA THR A 9 8.34 26.20 -15.55
C THR A 9 9.12 25.63 -16.73
N GLY A 10 10.14 26.34 -17.23
CA GLY A 10 10.97 25.92 -18.37
C GLY A 10 11.89 24.72 -18.08
N ARG A 11 12.38 24.55 -16.84
CA ARG A 11 13.26 23.43 -16.46
C ARG A 11 12.55 22.10 -16.18
N ARG A 12 11.23 22.11 -15.96
CA ARG A 12 10.46 20.89 -15.61
C ARG A 12 10.11 20.03 -16.84
N ALA A 13 9.85 20.66 -17.98
CA ALA A 13 9.59 19.98 -19.24
C ALA A 13 10.78 19.12 -19.76
N PRO A 14 12.04 19.62 -19.81
CA PRO A 14 13.17 18.83 -20.29
C PRO A 14 13.52 17.68 -19.33
N LEU A 15 13.27 17.83 -18.03
CA LEU A 15 13.52 16.79 -17.03
C LEU A 15 12.51 15.64 -17.14
N GLY A 16 11.22 15.95 -17.36
CA GLY A 16 10.20 14.93 -17.62
C GLY A 16 10.43 14.17 -18.92
N LEU A 17 10.84 14.87 -19.98
CA LEU A 17 11.21 14.26 -21.26
C LEU A 17 12.47 13.37 -21.12
N GLY A 18 13.46 13.79 -20.34
CA GLY A 18 14.65 12.98 -20.05
C GLY A 18 14.32 11.68 -19.32
N VAL A 19 13.44 11.72 -18.32
CA VAL A 19 13.00 10.51 -17.60
C VAL A 19 12.20 9.59 -18.51
N LEU A 20 11.31 10.12 -19.34
CA LEU A 20 10.56 9.32 -20.32
C LEU A 20 11.50 8.65 -21.33
N ALA A 21 12.48 9.39 -21.85
CA ALA A 21 13.48 8.85 -22.78
C ALA A 21 14.31 7.73 -22.11
N LEU A 22 14.68 7.88 -20.85
CA LEU A 22 15.39 6.86 -20.08
C LEU A 22 14.54 5.59 -19.90
N ILE A 23 13.26 5.72 -19.55
CA ILE A 23 12.32 4.60 -19.41
C ILE A 23 12.17 3.88 -20.76
N LEU A 24 12.00 4.62 -21.85
CA LEU A 24 11.88 4.03 -23.19
C LEU A 24 13.17 3.34 -23.63
N ALA A 25 14.34 3.94 -23.40
CA ALA A 25 15.62 3.32 -23.70
C ALA A 25 15.85 2.03 -22.89
N ALA A 26 15.53 2.04 -21.60
CA ALA A 26 15.61 0.86 -20.75
C ALA A 26 14.62 -0.23 -21.18
N ALA A 27 13.39 0.14 -21.57
CA ALA A 27 12.38 -0.79 -22.07
C ALA A 27 12.81 -1.45 -23.39
N LEU A 28 13.39 -0.67 -24.32
CA LEU A 28 13.95 -1.18 -25.57
C LEU A 28 15.13 -2.10 -25.32
N ALA A 29 16.05 -1.74 -24.43
CA ALA A 29 17.18 -2.59 -24.04
C ALA A 29 16.70 -3.92 -23.44
N LEU A 30 15.74 -3.89 -22.51
CA LEU A 30 15.15 -5.09 -21.92
C LEU A 30 14.46 -5.98 -22.96
N LEU A 31 13.82 -5.38 -23.96
CA LEU A 31 13.13 -6.12 -25.01
C LEU A 31 14.11 -6.96 -25.82
N GLN A 32 15.28 -6.39 -26.11
CA GLN A 32 16.34 -7.06 -26.86
C GLN A 32 17.09 -8.11 -26.01
N LEU A 33 17.29 -7.84 -24.71
CA LEU A 33 18.13 -8.68 -23.85
C LEU A 33 17.38 -9.81 -23.14
N THR A 34 16.11 -9.60 -22.80
CA THR A 34 15.35 -10.50 -21.90
C THR A 34 13.97 -10.87 -22.43
N GLY A 35 13.50 -10.20 -23.49
CA GLY A 35 12.22 -10.44 -24.13
C GLY A 35 11.05 -9.63 -23.57
N ALA A 36 9.90 -9.78 -24.23
CA ALA A 36 8.73 -8.91 -24.03
C ALA A 36 8.14 -8.94 -22.62
N ARG A 37 8.19 -10.08 -21.92
CA ARG A 37 7.61 -10.23 -20.58
C ARG A 37 8.30 -9.31 -19.57
N GLN A 38 9.63 -9.27 -19.54
CA GLN A 38 10.37 -8.45 -18.59
C GLN A 38 10.24 -6.96 -18.92
N THR A 39 10.20 -6.60 -20.21
CA THR A 39 9.89 -5.23 -20.64
C THR A 39 8.52 -4.77 -20.16
N LEU A 40 7.49 -5.62 -20.31
CA LEU A 40 6.15 -5.31 -19.83
C LEU A 40 6.12 -5.15 -18.31
N LEU A 41 6.79 -6.03 -17.56
CA LEU A 41 6.91 -5.92 -16.10
C LEU A 41 7.61 -4.62 -15.67
N PHE A 42 8.67 -4.23 -16.37
CA PHE A 42 9.38 -2.96 -16.12
C PHE A 42 8.47 -1.74 -16.37
N LEU A 43 7.79 -1.69 -17.52
CA LEU A 43 6.89 -0.58 -17.86
C LEU A 43 5.73 -0.46 -16.88
N VAL A 44 5.19 -1.61 -16.46
CA VAL A 44 4.18 -1.69 -15.41
C VAL A 44 4.70 -1.16 -14.07
N GLY A 45 5.91 -1.55 -13.66
CA GLY A 45 6.55 -1.05 -12.45
C GLY A 45 6.80 0.47 -12.50
N ALA A 46 7.20 1.00 -13.66
CA ALA A 46 7.40 2.42 -13.87
C ALA A 46 6.08 3.21 -13.79
N ALA A 47 5.03 2.72 -14.46
CA ALA A 47 3.69 3.31 -14.38
C ALA A 47 3.14 3.26 -12.95
N LEU A 48 3.38 2.17 -12.22
CA LEU A 48 3.04 2.05 -10.81
C LEU A 48 3.77 3.10 -9.96
N GLY A 49 5.08 3.20 -10.10
CA GLY A 49 5.88 4.17 -9.33
C GLY A 49 5.37 5.59 -9.54
N LEU A 50 5.08 5.95 -10.79
CA LEU A 50 4.54 7.27 -11.15
C LEU A 50 3.16 7.52 -10.54
N THR A 51 2.26 6.53 -10.59
CA THR A 51 0.91 6.66 -10.02
C THR A 51 0.95 6.75 -8.50
N LEU A 52 1.75 5.93 -7.82
CA LEU A 52 1.92 5.98 -6.36
C LEU A 52 2.54 7.30 -5.90
N TYR A 53 3.53 7.81 -6.63
CA TYR A 53 4.15 9.12 -6.34
C TYR A 53 3.11 10.25 -6.38
N HIS A 54 2.26 10.29 -7.41
CA HIS A 54 1.24 11.33 -7.55
C HIS A 54 0.00 11.11 -6.67
N ALA A 55 -0.30 9.86 -6.31
CA ALA A 55 -1.41 9.53 -5.43
C ALA A 55 -1.10 9.82 -3.95
N ALA A 56 0.18 9.95 -3.58
CA ALA A 56 0.64 10.07 -2.19
C ALA A 56 -0.01 9.03 -1.27
N PHE A 57 -0.24 7.82 -1.80
CA PHE A 57 -1.02 6.79 -1.14
C PHE A 57 -0.19 6.10 -0.06
N GLY A 58 -0.45 6.41 1.20
CA GLY A 58 0.28 5.88 2.35
C GLY A 58 -0.62 5.19 3.37
N PHE A 59 -0.36 3.91 3.65
CA PHE A 59 -1.04 3.19 4.74
C PHE A 59 -0.70 3.78 6.11
N THR A 60 0.59 4.10 6.32
CA THR A 60 1.12 4.63 7.58
C THR A 60 0.45 5.93 8.03
N SER A 61 0.27 6.89 7.12
CA SER A 61 -0.31 8.20 7.45
C SER A 61 -1.79 8.09 7.75
N ALA A 62 -2.54 7.34 6.94
CA ALA A 62 -3.96 7.09 7.16
C ALA A 62 -4.23 6.43 8.53
N TRP A 63 -3.45 5.40 8.87
CA TRP A 63 -3.57 4.72 10.16
C TRP A 63 -3.18 5.61 11.32
N ARG A 64 -2.08 6.38 11.19
CA ARG A 64 -1.64 7.34 12.21
C ARG A 64 -2.70 8.41 12.50
N VAL A 65 -3.23 9.04 11.46
CA VAL A 65 -4.25 10.09 11.57
C VAL A 65 -5.51 9.53 12.23
N PHE A 66 -5.93 8.32 11.88
CA PHE A 66 -7.06 7.69 12.54
C PHE A 66 -6.79 7.37 14.02
N VAL A 67 -5.61 6.83 14.35
CA VAL A 67 -5.24 6.47 15.73
C VAL A 67 -5.12 7.72 16.61
N ALA A 68 -4.47 8.77 16.12
CA ALA A 68 -4.23 10.00 16.88
C ALA A 68 -5.48 10.91 16.94
N GLU A 69 -6.10 11.14 15.78
CA GLU A 69 -7.12 12.19 15.61
C GLU A 69 -8.53 11.64 15.38
N ARG A 70 -8.70 10.33 15.14
CA ARG A 70 -9.99 9.70 14.77
C ARG A 70 -10.58 10.21 13.46
N ARG A 71 -9.77 10.80 12.58
CA ARG A 71 -10.16 11.11 11.19
C ARG A 71 -10.03 9.85 10.34
N GLY A 72 -11.14 9.36 9.80
CA GLY A 72 -11.23 8.04 9.16
C GLY A 72 -11.12 8.07 7.63
N ARG A 73 -10.99 9.23 6.99
CA ARG A 73 -11.03 9.36 5.52
C ARG A 73 -10.05 8.45 4.80
N GLY A 74 -8.79 8.40 5.27
CA GLY A 74 -7.77 7.53 4.68
C GLY A 74 -8.08 6.04 4.80
N LEU A 75 -8.65 5.60 5.94
CA LEU A 75 -9.07 4.21 6.14
C LEU A 75 -10.27 3.86 5.24
N ARG A 76 -11.23 4.78 5.10
CA ARG A 76 -12.38 4.59 4.19
C ARG A 76 -11.92 4.42 2.74
N ALA A 77 -10.97 5.24 2.28
CA ALA A 77 -10.39 5.10 0.95
C ALA A 77 -9.72 3.73 0.74
N GLN A 78 -9.05 3.18 1.76
CA GLN A 78 -8.49 1.83 1.71
C GLN A 78 -9.57 0.74 1.63
N MET A 79 -10.69 0.90 2.35
CA MET A 79 -11.80 -0.04 2.29
C MET A 79 -12.47 -0.06 0.91
N PHE A 80 -12.65 1.11 0.28
CA PHE A 80 -13.14 1.20 -1.10
C PHE A 80 -12.17 0.56 -2.10
N LEU A 81 -10.87 0.79 -1.94
CA LEU A 81 -9.84 0.17 -2.77
C LEU A 81 -9.88 -1.37 -2.65
N LEU A 82 -9.98 -1.91 -1.43
CA LEU A 82 -10.10 -3.34 -1.19
C LEU A 82 -11.40 -3.93 -1.74
N ALA A 83 -12.52 -3.21 -1.60
CA ALA A 83 -13.81 -3.62 -2.17
C ALA A 83 -13.72 -3.73 -3.71
N PHE A 84 -13.12 -2.74 -4.37
CA PHE A 84 -12.89 -2.79 -5.81
C PHE A 84 -11.95 -3.94 -6.19
N ALA A 85 -10.91 -4.20 -5.38
CA ALA A 85 -10.00 -5.31 -5.60
C ALA A 85 -10.72 -6.66 -5.52
N VAL A 86 -11.47 -6.96 -4.45
CA VAL A 86 -12.15 -8.26 -4.34
C VAL A 86 -13.18 -8.46 -5.45
N LEU A 87 -13.86 -7.38 -5.90
CA LEU A 87 -14.80 -7.43 -7.03
C LEU A 87 -14.12 -7.80 -8.35
N LEU A 88 -12.90 -7.34 -8.57
CA LEU A 88 -12.14 -7.64 -9.80
C LEU A 88 -11.43 -8.99 -9.74
N PHE A 89 -10.82 -9.32 -8.61
CA PHE A 89 -9.92 -10.45 -8.49
C PHE A 89 -10.64 -11.77 -8.17
N PHE A 90 -11.70 -11.75 -7.35
CA PHE A 90 -12.36 -13.01 -6.99
C PHE A 90 -12.97 -13.72 -8.21
N PRO A 91 -13.64 -13.04 -9.16
CA PRO A 91 -14.09 -13.68 -10.39
C PRO A 91 -12.94 -14.22 -11.24
N ALA A 92 -11.84 -13.45 -11.37
CA ALA A 92 -10.67 -13.85 -12.14
C ALA A 92 -9.92 -15.05 -11.53
N MET A 93 -9.98 -15.25 -10.22
CA MET A 93 -9.47 -16.46 -9.58
C MET A 93 -10.44 -17.63 -9.68
N SER A 94 -11.75 -17.36 -9.64
CA SER A 94 -12.78 -18.39 -9.81
C SER A 94 -12.77 -18.98 -11.22
N SER A 95 -12.34 -18.22 -12.23
CA SER A 95 -12.16 -18.73 -13.60
C SER A 95 -10.92 -19.61 -13.76
N GLY A 96 -10.00 -19.62 -12.79
CA GLY A 96 -8.76 -20.43 -12.77
C GLY A 96 -7.69 -19.96 -13.77
N GLU A 97 -8.11 -19.45 -14.91
CA GLU A 97 -7.25 -18.90 -15.95
C GLU A 97 -7.77 -17.54 -16.44
N LEU A 98 -6.84 -16.69 -16.87
CA LEU A 98 -7.13 -15.44 -17.55
C LEU A 98 -6.14 -15.30 -18.72
N PHE A 99 -6.66 -15.16 -19.93
CA PHE A 99 -5.85 -15.10 -21.16
C PHE A 99 -4.89 -16.29 -21.32
N GLY A 100 -5.33 -17.49 -20.92
CA GLY A 100 -4.53 -18.73 -21.00
C GLY A 100 -3.36 -18.79 -20.01
N GLN A 101 -3.35 -17.92 -18.99
CA GLN A 101 -2.39 -17.94 -17.90
C GLN A 101 -3.09 -18.34 -16.59
N PRO A 102 -2.50 -19.25 -15.79
CA PRO A 102 -3.10 -19.66 -14.53
C PRO A 102 -3.12 -18.51 -13.52
N VAL A 103 -4.26 -18.29 -12.90
CA VAL A 103 -4.46 -17.25 -11.88
C VAL A 103 -4.58 -17.91 -10.51
N ASN A 104 -3.48 -17.89 -9.76
CA ASN A 104 -3.44 -18.41 -8.40
C ASN A 104 -3.60 -17.29 -7.37
N GLY A 105 -4.40 -17.53 -6.34
CA GLY A 105 -4.49 -16.64 -5.19
C GLY A 105 -3.21 -16.68 -4.36
N PHE A 106 -2.78 -15.53 -3.86
CA PHE A 106 -1.71 -15.46 -2.87
C PHE A 106 -2.26 -15.94 -1.52
N VAL A 107 -2.21 -17.25 -1.26
CA VAL A 107 -2.72 -17.86 -0.02
C VAL A 107 -1.53 -18.39 0.76
N SER A 108 -1.22 -17.75 1.87
CA SER A 108 -0.11 -18.11 2.75
C SER A 108 -0.62 -18.66 4.10
N PRO A 109 0.17 -19.49 4.79
CA PRO A 109 -0.19 -20.02 6.09
C PRO A 109 -0.23 -18.91 7.15
N VAL A 110 -1.12 -19.07 8.13
CA VAL A 110 -1.19 -18.16 9.28
C VAL A 110 -0.31 -18.71 10.38
N GLY A 111 0.85 -18.10 10.60
CA GLY A 111 1.81 -18.53 11.62
C GLY A 111 2.15 -17.45 12.65
N ILE A 112 2.89 -17.87 13.69
CA ILE A 112 3.48 -16.95 14.66
C ILE A 112 4.39 -15.93 13.97
N SER A 113 5.11 -16.36 12.93
CA SER A 113 5.93 -15.49 12.08
C SER A 113 5.15 -14.34 11.44
N VAL A 114 3.94 -14.61 10.94
CA VAL A 114 3.07 -13.58 10.35
C VAL A 114 2.60 -12.61 11.42
N LEU A 115 2.17 -13.11 12.58
CA LEU A 115 1.73 -12.27 13.70
C LEU A 115 2.85 -11.35 14.22
N ALA A 116 4.00 -11.93 14.55
CA ALA A 116 5.15 -11.19 15.07
C ALA A 116 5.71 -10.22 14.02
N GLY A 117 5.88 -10.70 12.78
CA GLY A 117 6.38 -9.88 11.67
C GLY A 117 5.46 -8.70 11.35
N ALA A 118 4.15 -8.93 11.25
CA ALA A 118 3.16 -7.88 11.02
C ALA A 118 3.16 -6.84 12.14
N PHE A 119 3.22 -7.29 13.40
CA PHE A 119 3.25 -6.39 14.57
C PHE A 119 4.50 -5.51 14.59
N ILE A 120 5.70 -6.10 14.44
CA ILE A 120 6.97 -5.37 14.39
C ILE A 120 6.97 -4.40 13.20
N PHE A 121 6.49 -4.87 12.05
CA PHE A 121 6.36 -4.04 10.85
C PHE A 121 5.39 -2.86 11.09
N GLY A 122 4.29 -3.07 11.81
CA GLY A 122 3.35 -2.03 12.23
C GLY A 122 3.99 -0.91 13.05
N ILE A 123 4.86 -1.27 14.00
CA ILE A 123 5.67 -0.32 14.79
C ILE A 123 6.66 0.39 13.87
N GLY A 124 7.40 -0.38 13.06
CA GLY A 124 8.42 0.12 12.14
C GLY A 124 7.87 1.14 11.14
N MET A 125 6.65 0.93 10.62
CA MET A 125 5.98 1.89 9.74
C MET A 125 5.87 3.27 10.39
N GLN A 126 5.57 3.35 11.69
CA GLN A 126 5.37 4.62 12.38
C GLN A 126 6.66 5.31 12.79
N LEU A 127 7.67 4.54 13.19
CA LEU A 127 9.00 5.07 13.51
C LEU A 127 9.72 5.53 12.24
N GLY A 128 9.68 4.72 11.18
CA GLY A 128 10.30 5.00 9.87
C GLY A 128 9.58 6.08 9.05
N GLY A 129 8.37 6.48 9.45
CA GLY A 129 7.60 7.56 8.82
C GLY A 129 6.90 7.18 7.51
N GLY A 130 7.04 5.93 7.06
CA GLY A 130 6.44 5.40 5.84
C GLY A 130 6.36 3.87 5.87
N CYS A 131 5.51 3.32 5.01
CA CYS A 131 5.52 1.89 4.67
C CYS A 131 6.54 1.66 3.53
N ALA A 132 6.87 0.41 3.17
CA ALA A 132 7.91 0.17 2.16
C ALA A 132 7.64 0.88 0.82
N SER A 133 6.41 0.81 0.30
CA SER A 133 6.03 1.56 -0.91
C SER A 133 6.09 3.08 -0.70
N GLY A 134 5.65 3.55 0.47
CA GLY A 134 5.79 4.93 0.94
C GLY A 134 7.23 5.42 0.89
N THR A 135 8.13 4.64 1.45
CA THR A 135 9.57 4.91 1.48
C THR A 135 10.14 4.99 0.07
N LEU A 136 9.84 4.02 -0.79
CA LEU A 136 10.37 3.97 -2.15
C LEU A 136 9.97 5.20 -2.99
N PHE A 137 8.69 5.56 -3.05
CA PHE A 137 8.29 6.72 -3.86
C PHE A 137 8.75 8.05 -3.24
N THR A 138 8.84 8.13 -1.91
CA THR A 138 9.29 9.37 -1.24
C THR A 138 10.80 9.57 -1.39
N VAL A 139 11.58 8.48 -1.40
CA VAL A 139 13.00 8.50 -1.80
C VAL A 139 13.13 8.90 -3.27
N GLY A 140 12.31 8.33 -4.15
CA GLY A 140 12.25 8.71 -5.57
C GLY A 140 11.93 10.18 -5.81
N GLY A 141 11.18 10.81 -4.89
CA GLY A 141 10.92 12.25 -4.87
C GLY A 141 12.06 13.13 -4.34
N GLY A 142 13.20 12.54 -3.95
CA GLY A 142 14.38 13.27 -3.45
C GLY A 142 14.43 13.48 -1.93
N ASN A 143 13.63 12.75 -1.14
CA ASN A 143 13.65 12.90 0.32
C ASN A 143 14.82 12.13 0.96
N ALA A 144 15.88 12.84 1.32
CA ALA A 144 17.06 12.28 1.96
C ALA A 144 16.77 11.58 3.31
N ARG A 145 15.76 12.03 4.08
CA ARG A 145 15.37 11.37 5.33
C ARG A 145 14.84 9.97 5.09
N MET A 146 14.02 9.80 4.05
CA MET A 146 13.46 8.49 3.71
C MET A 146 14.51 7.55 3.13
N LEU A 147 15.63 8.07 2.61
CA LEU A 147 16.75 7.24 2.14
C LEU A 147 17.38 6.46 3.29
N VAL A 148 17.52 7.09 4.46
CA VAL A 148 17.98 6.41 5.68
C VAL A 148 17.01 5.28 6.04
N THR A 149 15.69 5.55 6.06
CA THR A 149 14.68 4.52 6.29
C THR A 149 14.79 3.37 5.28
N LEU A 150 15.05 3.66 4.00
CA LEU A 150 15.23 2.64 2.96
C LEU A 150 16.44 1.75 3.22
N VAL A 151 17.60 2.33 3.56
CA VAL A 151 18.82 1.57 3.86
C VAL A 151 18.59 0.61 5.03
N PHE A 152 18.05 1.11 6.14
CA PHE A 152 17.76 0.26 7.30
C PHE A 152 16.63 -0.75 7.04
N PHE A 153 15.68 -0.43 6.17
CA PHE A 153 14.67 -1.39 5.71
C PHE A 153 15.31 -2.55 4.92
N CYS A 154 16.26 -2.25 4.02
CA CYS A 154 17.01 -3.27 3.28
C CYS A 154 17.88 -4.12 4.22
N LEU A 155 18.61 -3.51 5.15
CA LEU A 155 19.41 -4.22 6.15
C LEU A 155 18.55 -5.11 7.03
N GLY A 156 17.42 -4.60 7.53
CA GLY A 156 16.46 -5.37 8.31
C GLY A 156 15.88 -6.55 7.53
N SER A 157 15.57 -6.36 6.24
CA SER A 157 15.11 -7.46 5.37
C SER A 157 16.18 -8.54 5.15
N LEU A 158 17.46 -8.14 5.04
CA LEU A 158 18.58 -9.07 4.92
C LEU A 158 18.78 -9.90 6.19
N ILE A 159 18.80 -9.24 7.35
CA ILE A 159 18.84 -9.91 8.66
C ILE A 159 17.65 -10.86 8.80
N ALA A 160 16.47 -10.41 8.35
CA ALA A 160 15.27 -11.21 8.44
C ALA A 160 15.31 -12.48 7.57
N THR A 161 15.99 -12.38 6.43
CA THR A 161 16.20 -13.51 5.52
C THR A 161 17.11 -14.55 6.15
N HIS A 162 18.15 -14.14 6.90
CA HIS A 162 19.06 -15.06 7.56
C HIS A 162 18.39 -15.96 8.61
N HIS A 163 17.34 -15.46 9.28
CA HIS A 163 16.62 -16.22 10.31
C HIS A 163 15.27 -16.79 9.83
N VAL A 164 15.00 -16.78 8.52
CA VAL A 164 13.69 -17.13 7.95
C VAL A 164 13.25 -18.56 8.30
N ASP A 165 14.19 -19.51 8.27
CA ASP A 165 13.90 -20.93 8.55
C ASP A 165 13.40 -21.14 9.98
N TRP A 166 13.98 -20.42 10.94
CA TRP A 166 13.55 -20.46 12.34
C TRP A 166 12.12 -19.93 12.50
N TRP A 167 11.77 -18.84 11.82
CA TRP A 167 10.41 -18.30 11.86
C TRP A 167 9.39 -19.23 11.21
N PHE A 168 9.77 -19.92 10.14
CA PHE A 168 8.88 -20.86 9.44
C PHE A 168 8.78 -22.23 10.13
N ALA A 169 9.73 -22.58 11.01
CA ALA A 169 9.64 -23.76 11.86
C ALA A 169 8.64 -23.60 13.02
N LEU A 170 8.22 -22.37 13.34
CA LEU A 170 7.22 -22.13 14.38
C LEU A 170 5.82 -22.63 13.98
N PRO A 171 4.94 -22.94 14.96
CA PRO A 171 3.58 -23.36 14.68
C PRO A 171 2.85 -22.44 13.70
N SER A 172 2.27 -23.06 12.66
CA SER A 172 1.47 -22.37 11.66
C SER A 172 0.22 -23.19 11.33
N LEU A 173 -0.85 -22.47 11.01
CA LEU A 173 -2.09 -23.03 10.50
C LEU A 173 -1.96 -23.23 8.98
N ALA A 174 -2.69 -24.21 8.47
CA ALA A 174 -2.78 -24.45 7.04
C ALA A 174 -3.22 -23.17 6.29
N PRO A 175 -2.75 -22.94 5.04
CA PRO A 175 -3.21 -21.83 4.24
C PRO A 175 -4.73 -21.92 3.99
N VAL A 176 -5.50 -21.03 4.62
CA VAL A 176 -6.96 -20.98 4.45
C VAL A 176 -7.32 -19.87 3.46
N SER A 177 -8.04 -20.26 2.40
CA SER A 177 -8.71 -19.33 1.48
C SER A 177 -10.22 -19.34 1.70
N VAL A 178 -10.77 -18.17 1.97
CA VAL A 178 -12.22 -17.91 2.10
C VAL A 178 -12.94 -18.20 0.78
N VAL A 179 -12.28 -17.92 -0.36
CA VAL A 179 -12.86 -18.16 -1.70
C VAL A 179 -12.95 -19.65 -2.00
N GLN A 180 -11.92 -20.43 -1.66
CA GLN A 180 -11.94 -21.89 -1.87
C GLN A 180 -12.88 -22.61 -0.92
N SER A 181 -13.07 -22.10 0.30
CA SER A 181 -13.92 -22.74 1.32
C SER A 181 -15.40 -22.38 1.19
N LEU A 182 -15.73 -21.12 0.93
CA LEU A 182 -17.12 -20.63 0.89
C LEU A 182 -17.65 -20.42 -0.53
N GLY A 183 -16.81 -20.50 -1.55
CA GLY A 183 -17.16 -20.16 -2.93
C GLY A 183 -17.16 -18.65 -3.20
N LEU A 184 -17.30 -18.28 -4.48
CA LEU A 184 -17.18 -16.89 -4.95
C LEU A 184 -18.13 -15.93 -4.24
N TRP A 185 -19.44 -16.20 -4.31
CA TRP A 185 -20.47 -15.27 -3.83
C TRP A 185 -20.45 -15.07 -2.32
N PRO A 186 -20.41 -16.13 -1.49
CA PRO A 186 -20.33 -15.94 -0.04
C PRO A 186 -19.03 -15.27 0.39
N ALA A 187 -17.89 -15.62 -0.22
CA ALA A 187 -16.63 -14.95 0.06
C ALA A 187 -16.69 -13.45 -0.28
N LEU A 188 -17.25 -13.09 -1.43
CA LEU A 188 -17.40 -11.70 -1.84
C LEU A 188 -18.31 -10.92 -0.87
N LEU A 189 -19.47 -11.48 -0.52
CA LEU A 189 -20.40 -10.85 0.41
C LEU A 189 -19.78 -10.63 1.80
N VAL A 190 -19.08 -11.62 2.34
CA VAL A 190 -18.39 -11.50 3.63
C VAL A 190 -17.33 -10.40 3.60
N ASN A 191 -16.49 -10.35 2.56
CA ASN A 191 -15.46 -9.33 2.44
C ASN A 191 -16.07 -7.92 2.32
N LEU A 192 -17.07 -7.75 1.46
CA LEU A 192 -17.77 -6.47 1.30
C LEU A 192 -18.47 -6.03 2.59
N ALA A 193 -19.09 -6.95 3.32
CA ALA A 193 -19.70 -6.68 4.61
C ALA A 193 -18.66 -6.21 5.65
N VAL A 194 -17.50 -6.87 5.72
CA VAL A 194 -16.41 -6.46 6.63
C VAL A 194 -15.87 -5.07 6.26
N PHE A 195 -15.64 -4.79 4.97
CA PHE A 195 -15.18 -3.47 4.53
C PHE A 195 -16.22 -2.38 4.83
N ALA A 196 -17.50 -2.66 4.61
CA ALA A 196 -18.60 -1.76 4.94
C ALA A 196 -18.68 -1.52 6.46
N LEU A 197 -18.48 -2.56 7.28
CA LEU A 197 -18.47 -2.45 8.74
C LEU A 197 -17.31 -1.59 9.23
N ILE A 198 -16.10 -1.78 8.70
CA ILE A 198 -14.93 -0.96 9.03
C ILE A 198 -15.18 0.49 8.61
N ALA A 199 -15.68 0.71 7.39
CA ALA A 199 -16.01 2.06 6.91
C ALA A 199 -17.07 2.72 7.80
N TRP A 200 -18.15 2.01 8.14
CA TRP A 200 -19.18 2.49 9.05
C TRP A 200 -18.63 2.82 10.44
N PHE A 201 -17.81 1.94 11.02
CA PHE A 201 -17.20 2.17 12.32
C PHE A 201 -16.32 3.43 12.31
N THR A 202 -15.54 3.65 11.25
CA THR A 202 -14.73 4.88 11.11
C THR A 202 -15.61 6.13 11.00
N LEU A 203 -16.75 6.07 10.29
CA LEU A 203 -17.71 7.18 10.21
C LEU A 203 -18.31 7.52 11.58
N VAL A 204 -18.73 6.50 12.32
CA VAL A 204 -19.33 6.67 13.65
C VAL A 204 -18.33 7.30 14.61
N LEU A 205 -17.08 6.82 14.64
CA LEU A 205 -16.05 7.38 15.50
C LEU A 205 -15.65 8.82 15.11
N GLU A 206 -15.56 9.09 13.82
CA GLU A 206 -15.23 10.44 13.31
C GLU A 206 -16.34 11.43 13.68
N LYS A 207 -17.61 11.07 13.42
CA LYS A 207 -18.78 11.91 13.75
C LYS A 207 -18.95 12.11 15.25
N ARG A 208 -18.68 11.08 16.07
CA ARG A 208 -18.74 11.20 17.54
C ARG A 208 -17.68 12.14 18.10
N ARG A 209 -16.48 12.21 17.49
CA ARG A 209 -15.39 13.07 17.99
C ARG A 209 -15.46 14.50 17.45
N HIS A 210 -15.83 14.68 16.18
CA HIS A 210 -15.72 15.97 15.48
C HIS A 210 -17.07 16.59 15.08
N GLY A 211 -18.19 15.90 15.29
CA GLY A 211 -19.53 16.38 14.93
C GLY A 211 -19.85 16.34 13.42
N SER A 212 -18.83 16.53 12.57
CA SER A 212 -18.92 16.45 11.11
C SER A 212 -17.82 15.56 10.53
N LEU A 213 -18.06 15.04 9.33
CA LEU A 213 -17.03 14.33 8.57
C LEU A 213 -16.04 15.33 7.95
N GLU A 214 -14.78 14.94 7.82
CA GLU A 214 -13.77 15.71 7.10
C GLU A 214 -14.27 15.98 5.67
N ALA A 215 -14.50 17.26 5.34
CA ALA A 215 -14.97 17.66 4.03
C ALA A 215 -13.91 17.34 2.97
N GLU A 216 -14.35 16.73 1.87
CA GLU A 216 -13.49 16.48 0.73
C GLU A 216 -13.16 17.81 0.05
N PRO A 217 -11.88 18.16 -0.19
CA PRO A 217 -11.58 19.29 -1.05
C PRO A 217 -12.20 18.99 -2.43
N ALA A 218 -13.04 19.91 -2.94
CA ALA A 218 -13.82 19.71 -4.17
C ALA A 218 -12.92 19.18 -5.29
N SER A 219 -13.12 17.91 -5.68
CA SER A 219 -12.26 17.23 -6.63
C SER A 219 -12.80 17.42 -8.06
N THR A 220 -12.23 18.39 -8.77
CA THR A 220 -12.49 18.63 -10.18
C THR A 220 -12.02 17.43 -11.02
N ARG A 221 -12.94 16.52 -11.40
CA ARG A 221 -12.82 15.40 -12.38
C ARG A 221 -11.68 14.38 -12.23
N ARG A 222 -10.60 14.67 -11.50
CA ARG A 222 -9.39 13.84 -11.36
C ARG A 222 -9.53 12.68 -10.36
N GLY A 223 -10.61 12.62 -9.58
CA GLY A 223 -10.82 11.57 -8.58
C GLY A 223 -11.04 10.18 -9.19
N ALA A 224 -11.88 10.09 -10.22
CA ALA A 224 -12.17 8.83 -10.90
C ALA A 224 -10.97 8.29 -11.68
N GLU A 225 -10.25 9.15 -12.40
CA GLU A 225 -9.03 8.80 -13.13
C GLU A 225 -7.91 8.33 -12.18
N ARG A 226 -7.71 9.02 -11.05
CA ARG A 226 -6.77 8.61 -10.00
C ARG A 226 -7.16 7.28 -9.36
N GLY A 227 -8.46 7.06 -9.12
CA GLY A 227 -8.99 5.81 -8.60
C GLY A 227 -8.79 4.63 -9.56
N LEU A 228 -9.00 4.86 -10.86
CA LEU A 228 -8.77 3.85 -11.90
C LEU A 228 -7.29 3.51 -12.04
N MET A 229 -6.40 4.51 -12.02
CA MET A 229 -4.95 4.32 -12.04
C MET A 229 -4.44 3.63 -10.77
N LEU A 230 -5.01 3.95 -9.60
CA LEU A 230 -4.69 3.30 -8.34
C LEU A 230 -5.15 1.84 -8.32
N GLY A 231 -6.37 1.56 -8.78
CA GLY A 231 -6.91 0.20 -8.89
C GLY A 231 -6.18 -0.66 -9.92
N TYR A 232 -5.84 -0.07 -11.08
CA TYR A 232 -5.04 -0.72 -12.12
C TYR A 232 -3.60 -0.98 -11.67
N GLY A 233 -2.96 0.01 -11.04
CA GLY A 233 -1.62 -0.16 -10.43
C GLY A 233 -1.60 -1.22 -9.32
N ALA A 234 -2.64 -1.28 -8.49
CA ALA A 234 -2.75 -2.26 -7.42
C ALA A 234 -2.83 -3.72 -7.94
N ARG A 235 -3.29 -3.95 -9.18
CA ARG A 235 -3.30 -5.29 -9.82
C ARG A 235 -1.90 -5.84 -10.09
N LEU A 236 -0.88 -4.98 -10.13
CA LEU A 236 0.42 -5.29 -10.72
C LEU A 236 1.60 -5.28 -9.72
N ALA A 237 1.39 -4.83 -8.48
CA ALA A 237 2.46 -4.32 -7.62
C ALA A 237 2.93 -5.23 -6.46
N TYR A 238 2.82 -6.55 -6.60
CA TYR A 238 3.20 -7.57 -5.59
C TYR A 238 4.38 -7.14 -4.66
N GLY A 239 4.09 -6.62 -3.45
CA GLY A 239 5.05 -5.92 -2.56
C GLY A 239 4.77 -6.08 -1.05
N CYS A 240 5.33 -5.26 -0.14
CA CYS A 240 5.25 -5.57 1.32
C CYS A 240 3.84 -5.47 1.95
N ASN A 241 3.19 -4.29 1.89
CA ASN A 241 1.78 -4.11 2.30
C ASN A 241 0.83 -4.46 1.16
N ILE A 242 1.33 -4.33 -0.07
CA ILE A 242 0.55 -4.62 -1.25
C ILE A 242 0.43 -6.13 -1.45
N GLY A 243 1.41 -6.92 -1.02
CA GLY A 243 1.42 -8.38 -1.10
C GLY A 243 0.80 -9.04 0.11
N ALA A 244 1.30 -8.77 1.33
CA ALA A 244 0.80 -9.46 2.52
C ALA A 244 -0.63 -9.02 2.94
N TYR A 245 -0.94 -7.73 2.81
CA TYR A 245 -2.24 -7.19 3.19
C TYR A 245 -3.20 -7.10 2.01
N PHE A 246 -2.87 -6.32 0.99
CA PHE A 246 -3.77 -6.09 -0.13
C PHE A 246 -3.97 -7.36 -0.98
N SER A 247 -2.90 -7.98 -1.48
CA SER A 247 -3.01 -9.22 -2.27
C SER A 247 -3.50 -10.39 -1.42
N GLY A 248 -3.16 -10.45 -0.13
CA GLY A 248 -3.67 -11.47 0.79
C GLY A 248 -5.18 -11.39 1.00
N ILE A 249 -5.74 -10.19 1.17
CA ILE A 249 -7.20 -10.02 1.28
C ILE A 249 -7.88 -10.13 -0.10
N ALA A 250 -7.27 -9.56 -1.14
CA ALA A 250 -7.78 -9.63 -2.51
C ALA A 250 -7.71 -11.05 -3.12
N SER A 251 -6.91 -11.96 -2.54
CA SER A 251 -6.91 -13.39 -2.84
C SER A 251 -7.84 -14.21 -1.92
N GLY A 252 -8.53 -13.54 -0.99
CA GLY A 252 -9.40 -14.17 -0.02
C GLY A 252 -8.66 -14.99 1.04
N SER A 253 -7.39 -14.73 1.29
CA SER A 253 -6.62 -15.48 2.27
C SER A 253 -6.78 -14.95 3.70
N LEU A 254 -6.90 -15.88 4.65
CA LEU A 254 -6.99 -15.55 6.08
C LEU A 254 -5.74 -14.83 6.60
N HIS A 255 -4.55 -15.10 6.03
CA HIS A 255 -3.31 -14.45 6.47
C HIS A 255 -3.35 -12.93 6.32
N GLY A 256 -4.00 -12.40 5.28
CA GLY A 256 -4.08 -10.95 5.07
C GLY A 256 -4.88 -10.25 6.16
N TRP A 257 -5.93 -10.91 6.66
CA TRP A 257 -6.75 -10.42 7.77
C TRP A 257 -6.01 -10.45 9.10
N VAL A 258 -5.30 -11.55 9.38
CA VAL A 258 -4.49 -11.69 10.59
C VAL A 258 -3.33 -10.69 10.58
N TRP A 259 -2.69 -10.51 9.41
CA TRP A 259 -1.67 -9.50 9.21
C TRP A 259 -2.22 -8.10 9.47
N LEU A 260 -3.41 -7.75 8.95
CA LEU A 260 -4.03 -6.44 9.19
C LEU A 260 -4.19 -6.18 10.69
N ALA A 261 -4.74 -7.15 11.44
CA ALA A 261 -5.01 -6.98 12.86
C ALA A 261 -3.71 -6.78 13.65
N ALA A 262 -2.71 -7.63 13.39
CA ALA A 262 -1.41 -7.55 14.06
C ALA A 262 -0.65 -6.25 13.70
N ALA A 263 -0.60 -5.90 12.41
CA ALA A 263 0.06 -4.67 11.96
C ALA A 263 -0.63 -3.42 12.47
N PHE A 264 -1.97 -3.38 12.50
CA PHE A 264 -2.71 -2.25 13.06
C PHE A 264 -2.47 -2.10 14.56
N THR A 265 -2.39 -3.22 15.30
CA THR A 265 -2.06 -3.20 16.73
C THR A 265 -0.64 -2.69 16.98
N GLY A 266 0.34 -3.17 16.20
CA GLY A 266 1.71 -2.64 16.22
C GLY A 266 1.76 -1.16 15.85
N ASN A 267 0.90 -0.73 14.94
CA ASN A 267 0.77 0.67 14.55
C ASN A 267 0.32 1.57 15.71
N ILE A 268 -0.68 1.14 16.48
CA ILE A 268 -1.15 1.86 17.67
C ILE A 268 0.01 2.08 18.65
N LEU A 269 0.81 1.04 18.90
CA LEU A 269 1.99 1.14 19.74
C LEU A 269 3.04 2.08 19.12
N GLY A 270 3.33 1.93 17.83
CA GLY A 270 4.28 2.78 17.09
C GLY A 270 3.93 4.27 17.13
N VAL A 271 2.64 4.63 17.02
CA VAL A 271 2.19 6.02 17.16
C VAL A 271 2.48 6.57 18.55
N ARG A 272 2.28 5.77 19.61
CA ARG A 272 2.60 6.17 20.99
C ARG A 272 4.11 6.32 21.19
N LEU A 273 4.89 5.35 20.72
CA LEU A 273 6.35 5.36 20.82
C LEU A 273 6.96 6.55 20.06
N ARG A 274 6.36 6.99 18.95
CA ARG A 274 6.83 8.14 18.19
C ARG A 274 6.91 9.41 19.04
N GLY A 275 5.96 9.62 19.97
CA GLY A 275 6.00 10.76 20.89
C GLY A 275 7.21 10.76 21.83
N TRP A 276 7.76 9.58 22.11
CA TRP A 276 8.95 9.41 22.95
C TRP A 276 10.27 9.55 22.16
N PHE A 277 10.32 9.00 20.96
CA PHE A 277 11.51 9.08 20.09
C PHE A 277 11.68 10.45 19.41
N PHE A 278 10.58 11.17 19.14
CA PHE A 278 10.58 12.46 18.47
C PHE A 278 9.80 13.52 19.27
N PRO A 279 10.24 13.87 20.50
CA PRO A 279 9.55 14.84 21.33
C PRO A 279 9.57 16.22 20.63
N GLY A 280 8.38 16.73 20.29
CA GLY A 280 8.20 18.05 19.65
C GLY A 280 7.78 18.01 18.18
N GLU A 281 7.88 16.87 17.48
CA GLU A 281 7.25 16.72 16.16
C GLU A 281 5.73 16.55 16.34
N ARG A 282 4.95 17.61 16.14
CA ARG A 282 3.49 17.49 16.06
C ARG A 282 3.14 16.45 14.98
N PRO A 283 2.26 15.47 15.25
CA PRO A 283 1.73 14.60 14.19
C PRO A 283 1.14 15.51 13.13
N LYS A 284 1.75 15.57 11.93
CA LYS A 284 1.15 16.32 10.83
C LYS A 284 -0.15 15.60 10.45
N ALA A 285 -1.27 16.19 10.87
CA ALA A 285 -2.65 15.80 10.56
C ALA A 285 -2.95 15.78 9.05
N ALA A 286 -2.14 16.49 8.26
CA ALA A 286 -2.51 16.84 6.91
C ALA A 286 -2.04 15.80 5.89
N LEU A 287 -3.01 15.15 5.24
CA LEU A 287 -2.87 14.67 3.85
C LEU A 287 -2.82 15.88 2.91
N ASN A 288 -1.84 16.76 3.09
CA ASN A 288 -1.57 17.78 2.10
C ASN A 288 -0.67 17.12 1.06
N GLY A 289 -1.29 16.78 -0.06
CA GLY A 289 -0.57 16.54 -1.30
C GLY A 289 0.21 17.80 -1.65
N CYS A 290 1.50 17.77 -1.31
CA CYS A 290 2.66 18.31 -2.00
C CYS A 290 3.89 17.94 -1.17
#